data_AF-A0A3Q3EX06-F1
#
_entry.id   AF-A0A3Q3EX06-F1
#
_cell.length_a   1.000
_cell.length_b   1.000
_cell.length_c   1.000
_cell.angle_alpha   90.00
_cell.angle_beta   90.00
_cell.angle_gamma   90.00
#
_symmetry.space_group_name_H-M   'P 1'
#
loop_
_entity.id
_entity.type
_entity.pdbx_description
1 polymer ?
#
loop_
_entity_poly.entity_id
_entity_poly.type
_entity_poly.pdbx_seq_one_letter_code
_entity_poly.pdbx_strand_id
1 'polypeptide(L)'
;MACSRHSEMSLHNDIKFPPITPSQKKSLTNYLSSHTYPVQSSEEHNGESGALSVRPAARKLNWMDSSHIFAGPWRKPQLLIQLESYVNKELQTISFDQPAFQELKLQIYRDVFGRFIKEFKTYQPLLSAIKKEYENILTFQQDQIQKLEPLQSHFRLASEECDKKIQAHLEEEQAKIGALKRENRQMQKTIEDMKEKERAMQRVVDHLQAEVSNQYVQYREEGDARKLLIWQLNDLTGGSVKEDPADQKTEIQDPVVLQLALKVCREDLTKVQTELVKIKAEHWDVVPRCKWDTLTQTHTQTLLQLQTLQGDFDRLKSEYDNLLELQARETMQNKRQDSISEQVLELRKEVPQKSAKEIEEPMASSQSKPDSNTISS
;
A
#
# COMPACT_ATOMS: atom_id res chain seq x y z
N MET A 1 -8.93 -52.76 33.78
CA MET A 1 -8.03 -52.01 34.68
C MET A 1 -6.71 -51.87 33.93
N ALA A 2 -6.16 -50.72 33.59
CA ALA A 2 -6.28 -49.37 34.14
C ALA A 2 -6.42 -48.31 33.03
N CYS A 3 -6.87 -47.12 33.44
CA CYS A 3 -7.49 -46.09 32.64
C CYS A 3 -6.55 -45.09 31.95
N SER A 4 -7.01 -44.64 30.78
CA SER A 4 -7.01 -43.29 30.19
C SER A 4 -6.07 -42.20 30.70
N ARG A 5 -5.42 -41.53 29.73
CA ARG A 5 -5.28 -40.07 29.64
C ARG A 5 -4.91 -39.70 28.19
N HIS A 6 -5.90 -39.37 27.37
CA HIS A 6 -5.69 -38.60 26.14
C HIS A 6 -6.06 -37.15 26.40
N SER A 7 -5.16 -36.29 25.97
CA SER A 7 -5.14 -34.85 26.16
C SER A 7 -5.96 -34.21 25.05
N GLU A 8 -7.15 -33.69 25.37
CA GLU A 8 -7.83 -32.71 24.53
C GLU A 8 -7.15 -31.35 24.72
N MET A 9 -6.59 -30.80 23.64
CA MET A 9 -6.18 -29.41 23.57
C MET A 9 -7.02 -28.74 22.47
N SER A 10 -8.16 -28.20 22.89
CA SER A 10 -8.92 -27.22 22.13
C SER A 10 -8.14 -25.91 22.12
N LEU A 11 -7.76 -25.42 20.94
CA LEU A 11 -7.24 -24.06 20.75
C LEU A 11 -8.18 -23.30 19.82
N HIS A 12 -9.30 -22.85 20.40
CA HIS A 12 -9.98 -21.65 19.90
C HIS A 12 -9.11 -20.44 20.27
N ASN A 13 -8.35 -19.93 19.31
CA ASN A 13 -7.72 -18.63 19.44
C ASN A 13 -8.69 -17.56 18.94
N ASP A 14 -9.52 -17.07 19.85
CA ASP A 14 -10.18 -15.78 19.72
C ASP A 14 -9.10 -14.68 19.74
N ILE A 15 -8.87 -14.05 18.60
CA ILE A 15 -8.05 -12.84 18.51
C ILE A 15 -8.82 -11.71 19.19
N LYS A 16 -8.54 -11.52 20.47
CA LYS A 16 -9.09 -10.41 21.27
C LYS A 16 -8.17 -9.20 21.11
N PHE A 17 -8.61 -8.22 20.34
CA PHE A 17 -7.90 -6.94 20.24
C PHE A 17 -7.93 -6.19 21.59
N PRO A 18 -6.85 -5.46 21.95
CA PRO A 18 -6.81 -4.68 23.17
C PRO A 18 -7.87 -3.56 23.16
N PRO A 19 -8.45 -3.19 24.32
CA PRO A 19 -9.42 -2.11 24.40
C PRO A 19 -8.78 -0.78 24.04
N ILE A 20 -9.40 -0.07 23.10
CA ILE A 20 -9.01 1.27 22.65
C ILE A 20 -9.00 2.21 23.86
N THR A 21 -7.86 2.84 24.12
CA THR A 21 -7.72 3.80 25.22
C THR A 21 -8.52 5.08 24.92
N PRO A 22 -8.99 5.82 25.94
CA PRO A 22 -9.82 7.02 25.76
C PRO A 22 -9.17 8.11 24.89
N SER A 23 -7.83 8.13 24.77
CA SER A 23 -7.13 9.09 23.92
C SER A 23 -7.22 8.76 22.42
N GLN A 24 -7.34 7.48 22.04
CA GLN A 24 -7.51 7.06 20.65
C GLN A 24 -8.93 7.30 20.11
N LYS A 25 -9.94 7.27 21.00
CA LYS A 25 -11.33 7.62 20.66
C LYS A 25 -11.50 9.09 20.25
N LYS A 26 -10.72 10.01 20.84
CA LYS A 26 -10.76 11.44 20.52
C LYS A 26 -10.17 11.78 19.14
N SER A 27 -9.21 10.98 18.66
CA SER A 27 -8.61 11.17 17.34
C SER A 27 -9.58 10.77 16.21
N LEU A 28 -10.33 9.68 16.40
CA LEU A 28 -11.32 9.21 15.42
C LEU A 28 -12.55 10.12 15.30
N THR A 29 -12.98 10.76 16.40
CA THR A 29 -14.09 11.74 16.34
C THR A 29 -13.70 13.04 15.65
N ASN A 30 -12.43 13.46 15.73
CA ASN A 30 -11.97 14.68 15.05
C ASN A 30 -11.86 14.50 13.52
N TYR A 31 -11.56 13.29 13.04
CA TYR A 31 -11.51 13.01 11.60
C TYR A 31 -12.90 12.87 10.95
N LEU A 32 -13.90 12.37 11.68
CA LEU A 32 -15.28 12.24 11.17
C LEU A 32 -16.14 13.50 11.33
N SER A 33 -15.75 14.45 12.17
CA SER A 33 -16.49 15.70 12.39
C SER A 33 -16.18 16.82 11.38
N SER A 34 -15.22 16.60 10.47
CA SER A 34 -14.76 17.64 9.52
C SER A 34 -15.47 17.62 8.17
N HIS A 35 -16.37 16.65 7.93
CA HIS A 35 -17.13 16.54 6.68
C HIS A 35 -18.62 16.35 6.94
N THR A 36 -19.29 17.45 7.31
CA THR A 36 -20.73 17.58 7.12
C THR A 36 -21.04 19.06 6.88
N TYR A 37 -21.32 19.43 5.63
CA TYR A 37 -21.88 20.73 5.29
C TYR A 37 -23.41 20.65 5.35
N PRO A 38 -24.10 21.52 6.09
CA PRO A 38 -25.45 21.92 5.75
C PRO A 38 -25.44 23.21 4.93
N VAL A 39 -26.18 23.15 3.84
CA VAL A 39 -26.61 24.26 2.99
C VAL A 39 -27.45 25.26 3.80
N GLN A 40 -27.36 26.52 3.40
CA GLN A 40 -27.89 27.75 4.00
C GLN A 40 -29.41 27.78 4.22
N SER A 41 -29.84 28.51 5.26
CA SER A 41 -30.97 29.45 5.16
C SER A 41 -30.77 30.65 6.11
N SER A 42 -31.09 31.82 5.57
CA SER A 42 -31.06 33.17 6.17
C SER A 42 -31.77 33.30 7.53
N GLU A 43 -31.26 34.19 8.40
CA GLU A 43 -31.90 35.47 8.78
C GLU A 43 -31.24 36.12 10.02
N GLU A 44 -30.96 37.42 9.86
CA GLU A 44 -31.04 38.53 10.82
C GLU A 44 -30.17 38.67 12.09
N HIS A 45 -29.52 39.85 12.12
CA HIS A 45 -29.27 40.78 13.24
C HIS A 45 -28.64 40.28 14.56
N ASN A 46 -27.40 40.70 14.84
CA ASN A 46 -27.12 41.89 15.66
C ASN A 46 -25.60 42.13 15.76
N GLY A 47 -25.18 43.39 15.57
CA GLY A 47 -23.80 43.80 15.76
C GLY A 47 -23.54 44.21 17.20
N GLU A 48 -22.61 43.53 17.87
CA GLU A 48 -21.95 44.03 19.08
C GLU A 48 -20.51 44.44 18.75
N SER A 49 -20.27 45.74 18.89
CA SER A 49 -18.95 46.37 18.76
C SER A 49 -18.07 46.02 19.96
N GLY A 50 -17.00 45.26 19.73
CA GLY A 50 -15.89 45.12 20.65
C GLY A 50 -15.01 46.38 20.65
N ALA A 51 -15.19 47.21 21.66
CA ALA A 51 -14.41 48.43 21.90
C ALA A 51 -12.98 48.10 22.36
N LEU A 52 -11.97 48.50 21.58
CA LEU A 52 -10.59 48.66 22.06
C LEU A 52 -10.44 50.04 22.70
N SER A 53 -10.46 50.05 24.02
CA SER A 53 -10.26 51.24 24.87
C SER A 53 -8.80 51.71 24.83
N VAL A 54 -8.53 52.81 24.13
CA VAL A 54 -7.34 53.64 24.33
C VAL A 54 -7.74 54.89 25.13
N ARG A 55 -7.16 55.04 26.32
CA ARG A 55 -7.30 56.22 27.19
C ARG A 55 -6.78 57.48 26.47
N PRO A 56 -7.49 58.61 26.47
CA PRO A 56 -6.91 59.90 26.14
C PRO A 56 -6.45 60.62 27.43
N ALA A 57 -5.17 60.99 27.46
CA ALA A 57 -4.64 61.96 28.41
C ALA A 57 -5.15 63.36 28.01
N ALA A 58 -6.05 63.92 28.81
CA ALA A 58 -6.55 65.27 28.63
C ALA A 58 -5.44 66.30 28.95
N ARG A 59 -4.80 66.84 27.91
CA ARG A 59 -4.28 68.22 27.97
C ARG A 59 -5.34 69.14 27.39
N LYS A 60 -6.00 69.91 28.27
CA LYS A 60 -6.75 71.11 27.88
C LYS A 60 -5.75 72.11 27.29
N LEU A 61 -5.62 72.11 25.97
CA LEU A 61 -5.19 73.30 25.23
C LEU A 61 -6.46 74.06 24.87
N ASN A 62 -6.57 75.22 25.51
CA ASN A 62 -7.66 76.16 25.35
C ASN A 62 -7.52 76.82 23.98
N TRP A 63 -8.26 76.32 22.98
CA TRP A 63 -8.40 77.00 21.68
C TRP A 63 -9.59 77.98 21.76
N MET A 64 -9.47 78.98 22.63
CA MET A 64 -10.17 80.25 22.45
C MET A 64 -9.10 81.22 21.98
N ASP A 65 -8.91 81.29 20.67
CA ASP A 65 -8.75 82.52 19.89
C ASP A 65 -8.28 82.09 18.48
N SER A 66 -9.24 81.73 17.62
CA SER A 66 -8.96 81.61 16.19
C SER A 66 -10.22 82.00 15.45
N SER A 67 -10.17 83.23 14.96
CA SER A 67 -11.18 83.89 14.16
C SER A 67 -11.62 83.03 12.99
N HIS A 68 -12.86 82.55 13.06
CA HIS A 68 -13.62 82.05 11.91
C HIS A 68 -13.82 83.19 10.91
N ILE A 69 -12.84 83.42 10.05
CA ILE A 69 -13.04 84.15 8.81
C ILE A 69 -13.44 83.10 7.78
N PHE A 70 -14.73 83.15 7.43
CA PHE A 70 -15.43 82.56 6.28
C PHE A 70 -16.47 81.45 6.60
N ALA A 71 -17.73 81.81 6.29
CA ALA A 71 -18.99 81.06 6.28
C ALA A 71 -19.77 80.96 7.62
N GLY A 72 -20.89 81.70 7.69
CA GLY A 72 -21.85 81.68 8.80
C GLY A 72 -22.73 80.42 8.87
N PRO A 73 -23.56 80.28 9.93
CA PRO A 73 -24.00 78.98 10.44
C PRO A 73 -25.06 78.19 9.65
N TRP A 74 -25.52 78.62 8.46
CA TRP A 74 -26.69 77.97 7.81
C TRP A 74 -26.68 77.91 6.28
N ARG A 75 -25.54 78.10 5.60
CA ARG A 75 -25.49 77.89 4.14
C ARG A 75 -24.42 76.88 3.76
N LYS A 76 -24.86 75.69 3.41
CA LYS A 76 -24.02 74.65 2.83
C LYS A 76 -23.37 75.20 1.55
N PRO A 77 -22.05 75.06 1.36
CA PRO A 77 -21.37 75.55 0.16
C PRO A 77 -22.02 74.99 -1.11
N GLN A 78 -22.24 75.82 -2.13
CA GLN A 78 -22.91 75.41 -3.37
C GLN A 78 -22.21 74.21 -4.05
N LEU A 79 -20.88 74.20 -4.00
CA LEU A 79 -20.06 73.07 -4.47
C LEU A 79 -20.41 71.76 -3.77
N LEU A 80 -20.61 71.79 -2.45
CA LEU A 80 -20.93 70.59 -1.67
C LEU A 80 -22.32 70.06 -2.00
N ILE A 81 -23.30 70.96 -2.19
CA ILE A 81 -24.67 70.60 -2.61
C ILE A 81 -24.65 69.93 -3.99
N GLN A 82 -23.87 70.47 -4.93
CA GLN A 82 -23.73 69.92 -6.28
C GLN A 82 -23.08 68.53 -6.26
N LEU A 83 -21.98 68.35 -5.51
CA LEU A 83 -21.29 67.06 -5.41
C LEU A 83 -22.16 65.99 -4.74
N GLU A 84 -22.90 66.33 -3.70
CA GLU A 84 -23.82 65.39 -3.05
C GLU A 84 -24.99 64.99 -3.95
N SER A 85 -25.57 65.96 -4.67
CA SER A 85 -26.62 65.67 -5.64
C SER A 85 -26.11 64.77 -6.79
N TYR A 86 -24.84 64.91 -7.17
CA TYR A 86 -24.19 64.05 -8.18
C TYR A 86 -23.95 62.64 -7.65
N VAL A 87 -23.37 62.50 -6.45
CA VAL A 87 -23.16 61.19 -5.79
C VAL A 87 -24.48 60.43 -5.66
N ASN A 88 -25.53 61.08 -5.18
CA ASN A 88 -26.82 60.42 -4.95
C ASN A 88 -27.48 59.98 -6.26
N LYS A 89 -27.34 60.75 -7.34
CA LYS A 89 -27.85 60.37 -8.67
C LYS A 89 -27.05 59.21 -9.26
N GLU A 90 -25.73 59.27 -9.22
CA GLU A 90 -24.87 58.22 -9.78
C GLU A 90 -24.99 56.90 -8.98
N LEU A 91 -25.10 56.96 -7.65
CA LEU A 91 -25.31 55.78 -6.81
C LEU A 91 -26.70 55.14 -7.01
N GLN A 92 -27.73 55.92 -7.34
CA GLN A 92 -29.06 55.40 -7.67
C GLN A 92 -29.09 54.70 -9.03
N THR A 93 -28.16 55.02 -9.93
CA THR A 93 -28.02 54.39 -11.24
C THR A 93 -27.32 53.03 -11.15
N ILE A 94 -26.52 52.75 -10.11
CA ILE A 94 -25.84 51.46 -9.94
C ILE A 94 -26.79 50.47 -9.24
N SER A 95 -27.00 49.32 -9.87
CA SER A 95 -27.72 48.17 -9.31
C SER A 95 -26.91 47.43 -8.24
N PHE A 96 -27.53 47.17 -7.08
CA PHE A 96 -26.92 46.49 -5.92
C PHE A 96 -26.50 45.03 -6.19
N ASP A 97 -27.07 44.38 -7.20
CA ASP A 97 -26.85 42.95 -7.49
C ASP A 97 -25.58 42.67 -8.31
N GLN A 98 -24.82 43.70 -8.70
CA GLN A 98 -23.64 43.53 -9.53
C GLN A 98 -22.40 43.21 -8.67
N PRO A 99 -21.60 42.16 -8.99
CA PRO A 99 -20.42 41.80 -8.21
C PRO A 99 -19.35 42.91 -8.16
N ALA A 100 -19.36 43.82 -9.14
CA ALA A 100 -18.50 45.00 -9.20
C ALA A 100 -19.09 46.25 -8.50
N PHE A 101 -20.22 46.13 -7.79
CA PHE A 101 -20.92 47.25 -7.16
C PHE A 101 -20.00 48.08 -6.26
N GLN A 102 -19.15 47.44 -5.48
CA GLN A 102 -18.21 48.14 -4.59
C GLN A 102 -17.13 48.90 -5.36
N GLU A 103 -16.68 48.37 -6.50
CA GLU A 103 -15.66 48.97 -7.36
C GLU A 103 -16.24 50.16 -8.16
N LEU A 104 -17.47 50.02 -8.67
CA LEU A 104 -18.24 51.11 -9.29
C LEU A 104 -18.57 52.22 -8.28
N LYS A 105 -18.95 51.86 -7.06
CA LYS A 105 -19.18 52.82 -5.96
C LYS A 105 -17.91 53.60 -5.63
N LEU A 106 -16.78 52.90 -5.49
CA LEU A 106 -15.48 53.53 -5.23
C LEU A 106 -15.07 54.48 -6.36
N GLN A 107 -15.38 54.14 -7.61
CA GLN A 107 -15.10 54.97 -8.78
C GLN A 107 -15.88 56.31 -8.75
N ILE A 108 -17.17 56.30 -8.39
CA ILE A 108 -17.95 57.54 -8.22
C ILE A 108 -17.34 58.43 -7.15
N TYR A 109 -16.95 57.86 -6.01
CA TYR A 109 -16.32 58.63 -4.94
C TYR A 109 -14.92 59.15 -5.34
N ARG A 110 -14.13 58.39 -6.12
CA ARG A 110 -12.85 58.86 -6.70
C ARG A 110 -13.03 60.07 -7.62
N ASP A 111 -14.07 60.04 -8.44
CA ASP A 111 -14.39 61.11 -9.39
C ASP A 111 -14.86 62.37 -8.67
N VAL A 112 -15.73 62.21 -7.67
CA VAL A 112 -16.24 63.31 -6.83
C VAL A 112 -15.13 63.93 -6.00
N PHE A 113 -14.27 63.11 -5.40
CA PHE A 113 -13.09 63.60 -4.68
C PHE A 113 -12.09 64.29 -5.61
N GLY A 114 -11.94 63.80 -6.85
CA GLY A 114 -11.16 64.46 -7.88
C GLY A 114 -11.70 65.85 -8.26
N ARG A 115 -13.03 65.99 -8.40
CA ARG A 115 -13.69 67.29 -8.62
C ARG A 115 -13.54 68.21 -7.41
N PHE A 116 -13.68 67.69 -6.20
CA PHE A 116 -13.48 68.42 -4.96
C PHE A 116 -12.07 69.01 -4.85
N ILE A 117 -11.02 68.20 -5.08
CA ILE A 117 -9.62 68.64 -4.98
C ILE A 117 -9.29 69.79 -5.95
N LYS A 118 -9.86 69.78 -7.17
CA LYS A 118 -9.62 70.81 -8.19
C LYS A 118 -10.07 72.21 -7.76
N GLU A 119 -11.07 72.30 -6.88
CA GLU A 119 -11.60 73.57 -6.38
C GLU A 119 -10.75 74.18 -5.25
N PHE A 120 -9.96 73.38 -4.53
CA PHE A 120 -9.12 73.82 -3.40
C PHE A 120 -7.67 74.11 -3.83
N LYS A 121 -7.44 75.20 -4.57
CA LYS A 121 -6.13 75.52 -5.18
C LYS A 121 -4.94 75.54 -4.19
N THR A 122 -5.14 76.01 -2.96
CA THR A 122 -4.06 76.11 -1.94
C THR A 122 -3.67 74.76 -1.34
N TYR A 123 -4.64 73.86 -1.15
CA TYR A 123 -4.43 72.53 -0.53
C TYR A 123 -4.36 71.41 -1.57
N GLN A 124 -4.56 71.73 -2.85
CA GLN A 124 -4.58 70.79 -3.97
C GLN A 124 -3.35 69.88 -4.00
N PRO A 125 -2.10 70.36 -3.84
CA PRO A 125 -0.92 69.48 -3.92
C PRO A 125 -0.93 68.41 -2.82
N LEU A 126 -1.32 68.78 -1.60
CA LEU A 126 -1.39 67.86 -0.47
C LEU A 126 -2.51 66.83 -0.66
N LEU A 127 -3.73 67.27 -1.00
CA LEU A 127 -4.86 66.36 -1.21
C LEU A 127 -4.66 65.44 -2.41
N SER A 128 -4.00 65.92 -3.47
CA SER A 128 -3.64 65.10 -4.64
C SER A 128 -2.57 64.07 -4.26
N ALA A 129 -1.58 64.44 -3.45
CA ALA A 129 -0.58 63.49 -2.95
C ALA A 129 -1.23 62.40 -2.09
N ILE A 130 -2.12 62.77 -1.17
CA ILE A 130 -2.88 61.82 -0.35
C ILE A 130 -3.72 60.88 -1.24
N LYS A 131 -4.48 61.44 -2.19
CA LYS A 131 -5.28 60.64 -3.15
C LYS A 131 -4.40 59.65 -3.90
N LYS A 132 -3.24 60.10 -4.39
CA LYS A 132 -2.29 59.28 -5.14
C LYS A 132 -1.76 58.12 -4.29
N GLU A 133 -1.42 58.34 -3.03
CA GLU A 133 -0.96 57.25 -2.14
C GLU A 133 -2.03 56.18 -1.96
N TYR A 134 -3.29 56.56 -1.76
CA TYR A 134 -4.38 55.58 -1.68
C TYR A 134 -4.61 54.84 -3.01
N GLU A 135 -4.53 55.54 -4.14
CA GLU A 135 -4.63 54.91 -5.46
C GLU A 135 -3.48 53.92 -5.69
N ASN A 136 -2.25 54.25 -5.30
CA ASN A 136 -1.11 53.35 -5.38
C ASN A 136 -1.32 52.08 -4.55
N ILE A 137 -1.85 52.21 -3.32
CA ILE A 137 -2.13 51.07 -2.44
C ILE A 137 -3.24 50.18 -3.03
N LEU A 138 -4.29 50.78 -3.60
CA LEU A 138 -5.37 50.03 -4.26
C LEU A 138 -4.86 49.24 -5.46
N THR A 139 -4.05 49.87 -6.32
CA THR A 139 -3.44 49.16 -7.46
C THR A 139 -2.53 48.03 -7.00
N PHE A 140 -1.75 48.26 -5.94
CA PHE A 140 -0.90 47.22 -5.36
C PHE A 140 -1.72 46.03 -4.84
N GLN A 141 -2.83 46.28 -4.14
CA GLN A 141 -3.70 45.22 -3.64
C GLN A 141 -4.36 44.44 -4.79
N GLN A 142 -4.81 45.12 -5.84
CA GLN A 142 -5.40 44.48 -7.01
C GLN A 142 -4.39 43.58 -7.74
N ASP A 143 -3.15 44.04 -7.88
CA ASP A 143 -2.05 43.23 -8.42
C ASP A 143 -1.76 41.98 -7.56
N GLN A 144 -1.83 42.09 -6.23
CA GLN A 144 -1.66 40.93 -5.34
C GLN A 144 -2.80 39.92 -5.51
N ILE A 145 -4.04 40.39 -5.65
CA ILE A 145 -5.21 39.53 -5.90
C ILE A 145 -5.06 38.81 -7.26
N GLN A 146 -4.65 39.51 -8.30
CA GLN A 146 -4.42 38.90 -9.62
C GLN A 146 -3.30 37.84 -9.60
N LYS A 147 -2.27 37.99 -8.76
CA LYS A 147 -1.23 36.97 -8.57
C LYS A 147 -1.71 35.73 -7.81
N LEU A 148 -2.74 35.85 -6.98
CA LEU A 148 -3.32 34.73 -6.22
C LEU A 148 -4.17 33.81 -7.10
N GLU A 149 -4.81 34.33 -8.14
CA GLU A 149 -5.66 33.55 -9.06
C GLU A 149 -4.92 32.39 -9.77
N PRO A 150 -3.74 32.58 -10.40
CA PRO A 150 -2.99 31.47 -10.99
C PRO A 150 -2.49 30.50 -9.92
N LEU A 151 -2.22 30.93 -8.70
CA LEU A 151 -1.83 30.02 -7.62
C LEU A 151 -3.00 29.12 -7.21
N GLN A 152 -4.22 29.68 -7.14
CA GLN A 152 -5.43 28.90 -6.87
C GLN A 152 -5.73 27.89 -7.99
N SER A 153 -5.46 28.23 -9.26
CA SER A 153 -5.64 27.30 -10.38
C SER A 153 -4.61 26.16 -10.33
N HIS A 154 -3.34 26.46 -10.06
CA HIS A 154 -2.31 25.44 -9.87
C HIS A 154 -2.63 24.52 -8.69
N PHE A 155 -3.08 25.08 -7.57
CA PHE A 155 -3.50 24.30 -6.41
C PHE A 155 -4.66 23.35 -6.75
N ARG A 156 -5.67 23.84 -7.49
CA ARG A 156 -6.80 23.02 -7.94
C ARG A 156 -6.35 21.85 -8.82
N LEU A 157 -5.50 22.12 -9.81
CA LEU A 157 -4.96 21.08 -10.69
C LEU A 157 -4.14 20.04 -9.91
N ALA A 158 -3.29 20.48 -8.99
CA ALA A 158 -2.51 19.59 -8.14
C ALA A 158 -3.40 18.76 -7.22
N SER A 159 -4.47 19.34 -6.67
CA SER A 159 -5.47 18.61 -5.88
C SER A 159 -6.16 17.53 -6.72
N GLU A 160 -6.62 17.87 -7.91
CA GLU A 160 -7.25 16.91 -8.83
C GLU A 160 -6.29 15.78 -9.25
N GLU A 161 -5.01 16.08 -9.43
CA GLU A 161 -4.00 15.06 -9.73
C GLU A 161 -3.77 14.12 -8.54
N CYS A 162 -3.69 14.67 -7.33
CA CYS A 162 -3.61 13.88 -6.10
C CYS A 162 -4.84 12.98 -5.93
N ASP A 163 -6.05 13.51 -6.13
CA ASP A 163 -7.30 12.76 -6.03
C ASP A 163 -7.33 11.61 -7.04
N LYS A 164 -6.88 11.85 -8.29
CA LYS A 164 -6.75 10.80 -9.31
C LYS A 164 -5.76 9.71 -8.89
N LYS A 165 -4.62 10.07 -8.32
CA LYS A 165 -3.61 9.09 -7.84
C LYS A 165 -4.15 8.26 -6.68
N ILE A 166 -4.84 8.90 -5.74
CA ILE A 166 -5.49 8.22 -4.60
C ILE A 166 -6.52 7.21 -5.13
N GLN A 167 -7.37 7.65 -6.05
CA GLN A 167 -8.40 6.79 -6.64
C GLN A 167 -7.80 5.59 -7.40
N ALA A 168 -6.76 5.82 -8.21
CA ALA A 168 -6.09 4.75 -8.93
C ALA A 168 -5.48 3.69 -7.98
N HIS A 169 -4.81 4.13 -6.91
CA HIS A 169 -4.28 3.21 -5.90
C HIS A 169 -5.38 2.44 -5.16
N LEU A 170 -6.50 3.08 -4.85
CA LEU A 170 -7.64 2.40 -4.22
C LEU A 170 -8.22 1.31 -5.12
N GLU A 171 -8.33 1.57 -6.43
CA GLU A 171 -8.82 0.60 -7.40
C GLU A 171 -7.85 -0.59 -7.56
N GLU A 172 -6.54 -0.32 -7.62
CA GLU A 172 -5.51 -1.35 -7.67
C GLU A 172 -5.53 -2.24 -6.42
N GLU A 173 -5.58 -1.65 -5.23
CA GLU A 173 -5.65 -2.38 -3.96
C GLU A 173 -6.94 -3.20 -3.86
N GLN A 174 -8.09 -2.66 -4.29
CA GLN A 174 -9.34 -3.42 -4.34
C GLN A 174 -9.25 -4.63 -5.30
N ALA A 175 -8.64 -4.45 -6.47
CA ALA A 175 -8.43 -5.54 -7.42
C ALA A 175 -7.51 -6.62 -6.84
N LYS A 176 -6.43 -6.23 -6.16
CA LYS A 176 -5.48 -7.12 -5.48
C LYS A 176 -6.14 -7.89 -4.34
N ILE A 177 -6.90 -7.21 -3.48
CA ILE A 177 -7.68 -7.84 -2.40
C ILE A 177 -8.69 -8.83 -3.01
N GLY A 178 -9.35 -8.47 -4.11
CA GLY A 178 -10.26 -9.34 -4.83
C GLY A 178 -9.58 -10.60 -5.37
N ALA A 179 -8.37 -10.47 -5.91
CA ALA A 179 -7.56 -11.60 -6.39
C ALA A 179 -7.13 -12.53 -5.26
N LEU A 180 -6.56 -11.98 -4.18
CA LEU A 180 -6.14 -12.76 -3.01
C LEU A 180 -7.32 -13.47 -2.35
N LYS A 181 -8.49 -12.84 -2.26
CA LYS A 181 -9.71 -13.50 -1.75
C LYS A 181 -10.15 -14.68 -2.63
N ARG A 182 -10.00 -14.58 -3.96
CA ARG A 182 -10.31 -15.69 -4.88
C ARG A 182 -9.34 -16.85 -4.69
N GLU A 183 -8.04 -16.55 -4.62
CA GLU A 183 -7.00 -17.55 -4.40
C GLU A 183 -7.15 -18.24 -3.04
N ASN A 184 -7.40 -17.48 -1.98
CA ASN A 184 -7.59 -18.04 -0.64
C ASN A 184 -8.79 -19.02 -0.61
N ARG A 185 -9.92 -18.65 -1.23
CA ARG A 185 -11.06 -19.57 -1.39
C ARG A 185 -10.70 -20.82 -2.20
N GLN A 186 -9.87 -20.70 -3.22
CA GLN A 186 -9.43 -21.84 -4.01
C GLN A 186 -8.54 -22.77 -3.19
N MET A 187 -7.56 -22.21 -2.46
CA MET A 187 -6.71 -22.98 -1.55
C MET A 187 -7.53 -23.68 -0.47
N GLN A 188 -8.53 -23.02 0.09
CA GLN A 188 -9.41 -23.60 1.09
C GLN A 188 -10.18 -24.82 0.54
N LYS A 189 -10.71 -24.73 -0.69
CA LYS A 189 -11.34 -25.87 -1.36
C LYS A 189 -10.35 -27.02 -1.56
N THR A 190 -9.14 -26.74 -2.03
CA THR A 190 -8.10 -27.76 -2.20
C THR A 190 -7.77 -28.44 -0.86
N ILE A 191 -7.72 -27.69 0.24
CA ILE A 191 -7.50 -28.25 1.58
C ILE A 191 -8.66 -29.17 1.98
N GLU A 192 -9.91 -28.76 1.75
CA GLU A 192 -11.09 -29.57 2.04
C GLU A 192 -11.10 -30.88 1.24
N ASP A 193 -10.80 -30.81 -0.07
CA ASP A 193 -10.69 -31.98 -0.95
C ASP A 193 -9.58 -32.94 -0.48
N MET A 194 -8.42 -32.41 -0.09
CA MET A 194 -7.30 -33.22 0.41
C MET A 194 -7.64 -33.87 1.75
N LYS A 195 -8.30 -33.14 2.67
CA LYS A 195 -8.79 -33.70 3.93
C LYS A 195 -9.84 -34.78 3.73
N GLU A 196 -10.66 -34.68 2.68
CA GLU A 196 -11.62 -35.74 2.35
C GLU A 196 -10.93 -37.00 1.84
N LYS A 197 -9.94 -36.84 0.95
CA LYS A 197 -9.12 -37.96 0.48
C LYS A 197 -8.36 -38.64 1.62
N GLU A 198 -7.79 -37.87 2.54
CA GLU A 198 -7.14 -38.38 3.74
C GLU A 198 -8.11 -39.21 4.59
N ARG A 199 -9.31 -38.67 4.90
CA ARG A 199 -10.36 -39.41 5.61
C ARG A 199 -10.79 -40.68 4.88
N ALA A 200 -10.88 -40.65 3.54
CA ALA A 200 -11.21 -41.83 2.75
C ALA A 200 -10.11 -42.90 2.83
N MET A 201 -8.84 -42.51 2.70
CA MET A 201 -7.70 -43.41 2.85
C MET A 201 -7.61 -43.98 4.26
N GLN A 202 -7.82 -43.16 5.29
CA GLN A 202 -7.81 -43.62 6.69
C GLN A 202 -8.86 -44.72 6.92
N ARG A 203 -10.07 -44.56 6.39
CA ARG A 203 -11.11 -45.61 6.47
C ARG A 203 -10.67 -46.92 5.83
N VAL A 204 -9.94 -46.87 4.71
CA VAL A 204 -9.41 -48.08 4.06
C VAL A 204 -8.32 -48.72 4.92
N VAL A 205 -7.43 -47.92 5.51
CA VAL A 205 -6.39 -48.41 6.43
C VAL A 205 -7.03 -49.09 7.65
N ASP A 206 -8.03 -48.45 8.27
CA ASP A 206 -8.73 -49.00 9.43
C ASP A 206 -9.43 -50.33 9.09
N HIS A 207 -10.04 -50.41 7.90
CA HIS A 207 -10.70 -51.62 7.41
C HIS A 207 -9.69 -52.78 7.21
N LEU A 208 -8.58 -52.52 6.51
CA LEU A 208 -7.54 -53.51 6.28
C LEU A 208 -6.90 -53.96 7.60
N GLN A 209 -6.69 -53.03 8.53
CA GLN A 209 -6.17 -53.36 9.86
C GLN A 209 -7.13 -54.29 10.62
N ALA A 210 -8.44 -54.03 10.56
CA ALA A 210 -9.45 -54.90 11.14
C ALA A 210 -9.45 -56.29 10.48
N GLU A 211 -9.36 -56.36 9.15
CA GLU A 211 -9.33 -57.62 8.41
C GLU A 211 -8.09 -58.46 8.75
N VAL A 212 -6.90 -57.86 8.79
CA VAL A 212 -5.66 -58.53 9.20
C VAL A 212 -5.78 -59.04 10.64
N SER A 213 -6.33 -58.25 11.55
CA SER A 213 -6.54 -58.67 12.95
C SER A 213 -7.50 -59.86 13.05
N ASN A 214 -8.57 -59.87 12.23
CA ASN A 214 -9.54 -60.95 12.18
C ASN A 214 -8.91 -62.24 11.63
N GLN A 215 -8.13 -62.15 10.54
CA GLN A 215 -7.40 -63.29 10.00
C GLN A 215 -6.41 -63.86 11.03
N TYR A 216 -5.71 -63.01 11.78
CA TYR A 216 -4.80 -63.48 12.84
C TYR A 216 -5.53 -64.28 13.93
N VAL A 217 -6.71 -63.82 14.36
CA VAL A 217 -7.54 -64.55 15.32
C VAL A 217 -7.98 -65.89 14.75
N GLN A 218 -8.46 -65.93 13.50
CA GLN A 218 -8.86 -67.17 12.84
C GLN A 218 -7.72 -68.20 12.76
N TYR A 219 -6.51 -67.78 12.36
CA TYR A 219 -5.36 -68.68 12.32
C TYR A 219 -4.98 -69.22 13.70
N ARG A 220 -5.11 -68.39 14.75
CA ARG A 220 -4.86 -68.83 16.12
C ARG A 220 -5.89 -69.88 16.55
N GLU A 221 -7.18 -69.61 16.33
CA GLU A 221 -8.28 -70.53 16.65
C GLU A 221 -8.15 -71.85 15.91
N GLU A 222 -7.79 -71.81 14.62
CA GLU A 222 -7.53 -73.01 13.83
C GLU A 222 -6.33 -73.79 14.37
N GLY A 223 -5.26 -73.10 14.76
CA GLY A 223 -4.10 -73.72 15.41
C GLY A 223 -4.47 -74.41 16.73
N ASP A 224 -5.31 -73.79 17.55
CA ASP A 224 -5.78 -74.36 18.81
C ASP A 224 -6.73 -75.56 18.57
N ALA A 225 -7.61 -75.49 17.57
CA ALA A 225 -8.45 -76.61 17.13
C ALA A 225 -7.60 -77.80 16.62
N ARG A 226 -6.56 -77.54 15.82
CA ARG A 226 -5.63 -78.57 15.34
C ARG A 226 -4.88 -79.25 16.49
N LYS A 227 -4.38 -78.48 17.47
CA LYS A 227 -3.74 -79.05 18.67
C LYS A 227 -4.71 -79.94 19.45
N LEU A 228 -5.97 -79.51 19.60
CA LEU A 228 -7.00 -80.30 20.26
C LEU A 228 -7.27 -81.61 19.53
N LEU A 229 -7.40 -81.58 18.20
CA LEU A 229 -7.58 -82.77 17.38
C LEU A 229 -6.39 -83.72 17.46
N ILE A 230 -5.15 -83.21 17.43
CA ILE A 230 -3.94 -84.03 17.61
C ILE A 230 -3.92 -84.68 19.00
N TRP A 231 -4.29 -83.94 20.04
CA TRP A 231 -4.38 -84.48 21.39
C TRP A 231 -5.42 -85.60 21.47
N GLN A 232 -6.63 -85.39 20.92
CA GLN A 232 -7.67 -86.42 20.84
C GLN A 232 -7.21 -87.65 20.04
N LEU A 233 -6.54 -87.44 18.91
CA LEU A 233 -6.04 -88.53 18.06
C LEU A 233 -4.92 -89.32 18.75
N ASN A 234 -4.03 -88.65 19.48
CA ASN A 234 -3.00 -89.31 20.27
C ASN A 234 -3.58 -90.08 21.46
N ASP A 235 -4.65 -89.59 22.09
CA ASP A 235 -5.37 -90.30 23.16
C ASP A 235 -6.03 -91.58 22.60
N LEU A 236 -6.72 -91.48 21.46
CA LEU A 236 -7.31 -92.63 20.76
C LEU A 236 -6.26 -93.62 20.25
N THR A 237 -5.18 -93.13 19.65
CA THR A 237 -4.08 -93.97 19.13
C THR A 237 -3.32 -94.61 20.27
N GLY A 238 -3.03 -93.88 21.36
CA GLY A 238 -2.43 -94.41 22.58
C GLY A 238 -3.30 -95.45 23.28
N GLY A 239 -4.63 -95.33 23.17
CA GLY A 239 -5.59 -96.36 23.56
C GLY A 239 -5.66 -97.55 22.59
N SER A 240 -5.27 -97.37 21.33
CA SER A 240 -5.28 -98.37 20.25
C SER A 240 -3.92 -99.02 19.98
N VAL A 241 -2.82 -98.65 20.67
CA VAL A 241 -1.54 -99.37 20.57
C VAL A 241 -1.58 -100.66 21.38
N LYS A 242 -2.43 -101.57 20.91
CA LYS A 242 -2.13 -102.98 20.75
C LYS A 242 -2.64 -103.36 19.35
N GLU A 243 -1.75 -103.96 18.57
CA GLU A 243 -1.98 -104.65 17.28
C GLU A 243 -1.56 -103.92 15.98
N ASP A 244 -0.44 -104.45 15.45
CA ASP A 244 -0.01 -104.73 14.05
C ASP A 244 -0.14 -103.70 12.90
N PRO A 245 0.92 -103.57 12.06
CA PRO A 245 0.86 -102.83 10.81
C PRO A 245 0.34 -103.73 9.69
N ALA A 246 -0.77 -103.35 9.05
CA ALA A 246 -1.21 -103.92 7.80
C ALA A 246 -1.04 -102.90 6.66
N ASP A 247 -0.14 -103.24 5.74
CA ASP A 247 0.14 -102.58 4.48
C ASP A 247 -1.13 -102.28 3.67
N GLN A 248 -1.42 -101.00 3.44
CA GLN A 248 -2.42 -100.57 2.48
C GLN A 248 -1.79 -100.54 1.09
N LYS A 249 -2.20 -101.49 0.25
CA LYS A 249 -1.93 -101.57 -1.19
C LYS A 249 -2.28 -100.25 -1.88
N THR A 250 -1.26 -99.59 -2.42
CA THR A 250 -1.40 -98.48 -3.34
C THR A 250 -2.04 -98.95 -4.64
N GLU A 251 -3.17 -98.36 -4.99
CA GLU A 251 -3.86 -98.51 -6.27
C GLU A 251 -2.94 -98.00 -7.39
N ILE A 252 -2.43 -98.91 -8.22
CA ILE A 252 -1.55 -98.58 -9.35
C ILE A 252 -2.42 -97.93 -10.43
N GLN A 253 -2.44 -96.59 -10.49
CA GLN A 253 -2.93 -95.88 -11.67
C GLN A 253 -2.11 -96.28 -12.90
N ASP A 254 -2.79 -96.45 -14.03
CA ASP A 254 -2.19 -96.81 -15.32
C ASP A 254 -1.01 -95.89 -15.66
N PRO A 255 0.22 -96.42 -15.79
CA PRO A 255 1.44 -95.65 -16.06
C PRO A 255 1.33 -94.72 -17.28
N VAL A 256 0.49 -95.08 -18.26
CA VAL A 256 0.31 -94.31 -19.49
C VAL A 256 -0.47 -93.01 -19.23
N VAL A 257 -1.49 -93.07 -18.38
CA VAL A 257 -2.30 -91.89 -17.99
C VAL A 257 -1.44 -90.92 -17.20
N LEU A 258 -0.60 -91.43 -16.29
CA LEU A 258 0.32 -90.61 -15.52
C LEU A 258 1.37 -89.93 -16.40
N GLN A 259 1.90 -90.64 -17.41
CA GLN A 259 2.82 -90.03 -18.39
C GLN A 259 2.16 -88.95 -19.24
N LEU A 260 0.90 -89.15 -19.65
CA LEU A 260 0.17 -88.15 -20.43
C LEU A 260 -0.12 -86.89 -19.59
N ALA A 261 -0.59 -87.07 -18.35
CA ALA A 261 -0.79 -85.97 -17.41
C ALA A 261 0.51 -85.21 -17.13
N LEU A 262 1.64 -85.92 -16.96
CA LEU A 262 2.95 -85.30 -16.80
C LEU A 262 3.40 -84.50 -18.03
N LYS A 263 3.10 -84.96 -19.25
CA LYS A 263 3.40 -84.19 -20.47
C LYS A 263 2.58 -82.91 -20.54
N VAL A 264 1.27 -82.99 -20.28
CA VAL A 264 0.38 -81.83 -20.25
C VAL A 264 0.83 -80.82 -19.20
N CYS A 265 1.14 -81.26 -17.97
CA CYS A 265 1.66 -80.38 -16.92
C CYS A 265 2.99 -79.70 -17.30
N ARG A 266 3.88 -80.40 -18.02
CA ARG A 266 5.13 -79.82 -18.49
C ARG A 266 4.91 -78.76 -19.56
N GLU A 267 4.02 -79.03 -20.51
CA GLU A 267 3.65 -78.07 -21.56
C GLU A 267 3.02 -76.81 -20.95
N ASP A 268 2.08 -76.98 -20.03
CA ASP A 268 1.41 -75.85 -19.37
C ASP A 268 2.39 -75.05 -18.48
N LEU A 269 3.32 -75.71 -17.80
CA LEU A 269 4.40 -75.03 -17.09
C LEU A 269 5.25 -74.19 -18.05
N THR A 270 5.64 -74.75 -19.20
CA THR A 270 6.41 -73.99 -20.20
C THR A 270 5.63 -72.80 -20.74
N LYS A 271 4.32 -72.93 -21.01
CA LYS A 271 3.46 -71.83 -21.46
C LYS A 271 3.41 -70.71 -20.42
N VAL A 272 3.08 -71.04 -19.17
CA VAL A 272 3.03 -70.07 -18.07
C VAL A 272 4.38 -69.38 -17.89
N GLN A 273 5.48 -70.13 -18.02
CA GLN A 273 6.82 -69.56 -17.88
C GLN A 273 7.16 -68.60 -19.02
N THR A 274 6.74 -68.88 -20.26
CA THR A 274 6.89 -67.95 -21.38
C THR A 274 6.04 -66.69 -21.23
N GLU A 275 4.80 -66.82 -20.75
CA GLU A 275 3.92 -65.67 -20.49
C GLU A 275 4.46 -64.78 -19.35
N LEU A 276 4.97 -65.40 -18.27
CA LEU A 276 5.60 -64.67 -17.17
C LEU A 276 6.83 -63.90 -17.65
N VAL A 277 7.69 -64.53 -18.47
CA VAL A 277 8.83 -63.84 -19.08
C VAL A 277 8.39 -62.67 -19.94
N LYS A 278 7.30 -62.82 -20.72
CA LYS A 278 6.74 -61.76 -21.55
C LYS A 278 6.20 -60.60 -20.72
N ILE A 279 5.36 -60.87 -19.72
CA ILE A 279 4.81 -59.86 -18.80
C ILE A 279 5.95 -59.16 -18.05
N LYS A 280 6.96 -59.91 -17.60
CA LYS A 280 8.15 -59.33 -16.97
C LYS A 280 8.90 -58.43 -17.95
N ALA A 281 9.13 -58.84 -19.20
CA ALA A 281 9.79 -57.98 -20.18
C ALA A 281 8.98 -56.70 -20.49
N GLU A 282 7.66 -56.80 -20.58
CA GLU A 282 6.76 -55.68 -20.90
C GLU A 282 6.60 -54.70 -19.72
N HIS A 283 6.61 -55.18 -18.47
CA HIS A 283 6.22 -54.39 -17.30
C HIS A 283 7.33 -54.16 -16.27
N TRP A 284 8.47 -54.85 -16.36
CA TRP A 284 9.54 -54.72 -15.36
C TRP A 284 10.27 -53.38 -15.43
N ASP A 285 10.38 -52.75 -16.62
CA ASP A 285 11.25 -51.57 -16.79
C ASP A 285 10.53 -50.29 -17.25
N VAL A 286 9.27 -50.36 -17.70
CA VAL A 286 8.68 -49.25 -18.49
C VAL A 286 7.79 -48.29 -17.68
N VAL A 287 7.13 -48.74 -16.60
CA VAL A 287 6.03 -47.94 -16.02
C VAL A 287 6.40 -47.18 -14.74
N PRO A 288 7.29 -47.69 -13.86
CA PRO A 288 7.77 -46.91 -12.71
C PRO A 288 9.00 -46.05 -13.03
N ARG A 289 10.03 -46.62 -13.68
CA ARG A 289 11.34 -45.96 -13.82
C ARG A 289 11.28 -44.73 -14.73
N CYS A 290 10.62 -44.83 -15.88
CA CYS A 290 10.41 -43.67 -16.75
C CYS A 290 9.67 -42.51 -16.07
N LYS A 291 8.70 -42.81 -15.18
CA LYS A 291 8.00 -41.78 -14.40
C LYS A 291 8.90 -41.16 -13.34
N TRP A 292 9.73 -41.97 -12.67
CA TRP A 292 10.74 -41.49 -11.73
C TRP A 292 11.79 -40.61 -12.42
N ASP A 293 12.27 -41.00 -13.59
CA ASP A 293 13.26 -40.25 -14.35
C ASP A 293 12.66 -38.92 -14.83
N THR A 294 11.43 -38.92 -15.34
CA THR A 294 10.71 -37.70 -15.72
C THR A 294 10.50 -36.78 -14.51
N LEU A 295 10.05 -37.33 -13.38
CA LEU A 295 9.85 -36.56 -12.16
C LEU A 295 11.17 -35.98 -11.65
N THR A 296 12.25 -36.76 -11.66
CA THR A 296 13.59 -36.34 -11.25
C THR A 296 14.10 -35.21 -12.15
N GLN A 297 13.91 -35.32 -13.47
CA GLN A 297 14.28 -34.28 -14.42
C GLN A 297 13.50 -32.98 -14.20
N THR A 298 12.19 -33.06 -13.97
CA THR A 298 11.39 -31.85 -13.66
C THR A 298 11.79 -31.21 -12.34
N HIS A 299 12.13 -32.03 -11.33
CA HIS A 299 12.58 -31.56 -10.04
C HIS A 299 13.93 -30.83 -10.15
N THR A 300 14.91 -31.42 -10.84
CA THR A 300 16.23 -30.78 -11.04
C THR A 300 16.11 -29.49 -11.85
N GLN A 301 15.26 -29.46 -12.88
CA GLN A 301 14.98 -28.24 -13.65
C GLN A 301 14.35 -27.14 -12.79
N THR A 302 13.36 -27.48 -11.96
CA THR A 302 12.70 -26.52 -11.07
C THR A 302 13.70 -25.97 -10.03
N LEU A 303 14.58 -26.82 -9.50
CA LEU A 303 15.62 -26.42 -8.54
C LEU A 303 16.60 -25.43 -9.18
N LEU A 304 17.05 -25.70 -10.41
CA LEU A 304 17.89 -24.77 -11.16
C LEU A 304 17.19 -23.42 -11.38
N GLN A 305 15.91 -23.41 -11.75
CA GLN A 305 15.15 -22.17 -11.92
C GLN A 305 15.04 -21.38 -10.61
N LEU A 306 14.79 -22.05 -9.48
CA LEU A 306 14.76 -21.41 -8.17
C LEU A 306 16.12 -20.81 -7.80
N GLN A 307 17.21 -21.52 -8.09
CA GLN A 307 18.55 -21.02 -7.82
C GLN A 307 18.89 -19.80 -8.68
N THR A 308 18.48 -19.78 -9.95
CA THR A 308 18.62 -18.61 -10.83
C THR A 308 17.80 -17.43 -10.30
N LEU A 309 16.53 -17.64 -9.97
CA LEU A 309 15.66 -16.59 -9.43
C LEU A 309 16.18 -16.02 -8.11
N GLN A 310 16.73 -16.89 -7.25
CA GLN A 310 17.35 -16.47 -6.01
C GLN A 310 18.60 -15.62 -6.27
N GLY A 311 19.45 -16.00 -7.22
CA GLY A 311 20.60 -15.20 -7.63
C GLY A 311 20.20 -13.84 -8.21
N ASP A 312 19.15 -13.79 -9.03
CA ASP A 312 18.61 -12.55 -9.57
C ASP A 312 18.02 -11.66 -8.46
N PHE A 313 17.36 -12.24 -7.47
CA PHE A 313 16.85 -11.52 -6.31
C PHE A 313 17.98 -10.94 -5.46
N ASP A 314 19.01 -11.73 -5.17
CA ASP A 314 20.18 -11.27 -4.40
C ASP A 314 20.92 -10.15 -5.14
N ARG A 315 21.03 -10.26 -6.47
CA ARG A 315 21.57 -9.20 -7.32
C ARG A 315 20.72 -7.93 -7.23
N LEU A 316 19.40 -8.03 -7.43
CA LEU A 316 18.50 -6.88 -7.35
C LEU A 316 18.56 -6.21 -5.97
N LYS A 317 18.68 -7.00 -4.91
CA LYS A 317 18.84 -6.51 -3.55
C LYS A 317 20.15 -5.73 -3.40
N SER A 318 21.26 -6.24 -3.92
CA SER A 318 22.54 -5.53 -3.90
C SER A 318 22.50 -4.21 -4.69
N GLU A 319 21.83 -4.19 -5.85
CA GLU A 319 21.66 -2.95 -6.64
C GLU A 319 20.79 -1.92 -5.90
N TYR A 320 19.74 -2.38 -5.22
CA TYR A 320 18.91 -1.52 -4.37
C TYR A 320 19.71 -0.93 -3.20
N ASP A 321 20.49 -1.76 -2.51
CA ASP A 321 21.33 -1.33 -1.40
C ASP A 321 22.39 -0.32 -1.90
N ASN A 322 23.00 -0.55 -3.07
CA ASN A 322 23.91 0.40 -3.71
C ASN A 322 23.24 1.75 -4.04
N LEU A 323 22.02 1.73 -4.58
CA LEU A 323 21.26 2.97 -4.88
C LEU A 323 20.94 3.74 -3.59
N LEU A 324 20.58 3.03 -2.52
CA LEU A 324 20.34 3.62 -1.22
C LEU A 324 21.61 4.27 -0.65
N GLU A 325 22.76 3.61 -0.78
CA GLU A 325 24.06 4.17 -0.39
C GLU A 325 24.43 5.40 -1.23
N LEU A 326 24.17 5.39 -2.54
CA LEU A 326 24.39 6.54 -3.42
C LEU A 326 23.52 7.74 -3.02
N GLN A 327 22.23 7.51 -2.74
CA GLN A 327 21.33 8.56 -2.26
C GLN A 327 21.78 9.11 -0.90
N ALA A 328 22.22 8.24 0.02
CA ALA A 328 22.77 8.67 1.30
C ALA A 328 24.04 9.52 1.11
N ARG A 329 24.92 9.15 0.17
CA ARG A 329 26.13 9.92 -0.16
C ARG A 329 25.79 11.27 -0.79
N GLU A 330 24.83 11.32 -1.71
CA GLU A 330 24.39 12.54 -2.39
C GLU A 330 23.77 13.53 -1.40
N THR A 331 22.89 13.07 -0.51
CA THR A 331 22.32 13.94 0.55
C THR A 331 23.40 14.49 1.49
N MET A 332 24.43 13.71 1.82
CA MET A 332 25.57 14.18 2.61
C MET A 332 26.46 15.15 1.84
N GLN A 333 26.63 14.96 0.53
CA GLN A 333 27.40 15.86 -0.33
C GLN A 333 26.66 17.20 -0.53
N ASN A 334 25.36 17.18 -0.76
CA ASN A 334 24.53 18.39 -0.84
C ASN A 334 24.58 19.17 0.47
N LYS A 335 24.41 18.52 1.63
CA LYS A 335 24.57 19.19 2.93
C LYS A 335 25.96 19.81 3.13
N ARG A 336 27.02 19.16 2.63
CA ARG A 336 28.37 19.74 2.66
C ARG A 336 28.49 20.94 1.72
N GLN A 337 27.94 20.87 0.52
CA GLN A 337 27.91 21.99 -0.43
C GLN A 337 27.08 23.16 0.08
N ASP A 338 25.95 22.90 0.74
CA ASP A 338 25.11 23.90 1.39
C ASP A 338 25.87 24.57 2.53
N SER A 339 26.54 23.80 3.39
CA SER A 339 27.38 24.34 4.47
C SER A 339 28.58 25.15 3.95
N ILE A 340 29.22 24.71 2.86
CA ILE A 340 30.29 25.47 2.19
C ILE A 340 29.73 26.75 1.56
N SER A 341 28.56 26.69 0.92
CA SER A 341 27.91 27.84 0.29
C SER A 341 27.50 28.87 1.35
N GLU A 342 27.00 28.43 2.50
CA GLU A 342 26.71 29.28 3.66
C GLU A 342 27.97 29.94 4.20
N GLN A 343 29.08 29.19 4.37
CA GLN A 343 30.37 29.75 4.79
C GLN A 343 30.92 30.77 3.78
N VAL A 344 30.81 30.51 2.47
CA VAL A 344 31.23 31.43 1.42
C VAL A 344 30.34 32.68 1.39
N LEU A 345 29.02 32.54 1.60
CA LEU A 345 28.10 33.67 1.73
C LEU A 345 28.41 34.52 2.95
N GLU A 346 28.79 33.91 4.07
CA GLU A 346 29.16 34.62 5.29
C GLU A 346 30.50 35.35 5.14
N LEU A 347 31.52 34.68 4.57
CA LEU A 347 32.78 35.31 4.20
C LEU A 347 32.61 36.45 3.20
N ARG A 348 31.62 36.38 2.29
CA ARG A 348 31.32 37.45 1.33
C ARG A 348 30.64 38.67 1.98
N LYS A 349 29.89 38.48 3.08
CA LYS A 349 29.31 39.58 3.86
C LYS A 349 30.35 40.29 4.73
N GLU A 350 31.43 39.61 5.08
CA GLU A 350 32.52 40.15 5.90
C GLU A 350 33.64 40.87 5.10
N VAL A 351 33.53 41.01 3.77
CA VAL A 351 34.49 41.79 2.96
C VAL A 351 33.94 43.20 2.67
N PRO A 352 34.49 44.26 3.27
CA PRO A 352 34.28 45.63 2.80
C PRO A 352 34.97 45.86 1.46
N GLN A 353 34.26 46.45 0.50
CA GLN A 353 34.85 47.02 -0.72
C GLN A 353 36.03 47.95 -0.35
N LYS A 354 37.25 47.60 -0.76
CA LYS A 354 38.35 48.55 -0.94
C LYS A 354 39.19 48.25 -2.18
N SER A 355 39.13 49.24 -3.09
CA SER A 355 40.14 49.74 -4.04
C SER A 355 40.80 48.83 -5.07
N ALA A 356 40.57 49.22 -6.33
CA ALA A 356 41.45 49.04 -7.47
C ALA A 356 42.82 49.73 -7.32
N LYS A 357 43.78 49.30 -8.17
CA LYS A 357 45.18 49.74 -8.36
C LYS A 357 46.15 49.06 -7.37
N GLU A 358 47.26 48.43 -7.72
CA GLU A 358 48.20 48.55 -8.86
C GLU A 358 49.21 47.36 -8.79
N ILE A 359 50.13 47.28 -9.78
CA ILE A 359 51.31 46.38 -9.93
C ILE A 359 51.02 45.18 -10.86
N GLU A 360 51.12 45.36 -12.17
CA GLU A 360 52.32 45.26 -13.04
C GLU A 360 52.70 43.81 -13.45
N GLU A 361 52.64 43.60 -14.77
CA GLU A 361 53.19 42.54 -15.64
C GLU A 361 54.70 42.25 -15.39
N PRO A 362 55.38 41.20 -15.97
CA PRO A 362 55.14 40.63 -17.32
C PRO A 362 55.43 39.12 -17.58
N MET A 363 54.96 38.68 -18.75
CA MET A 363 55.58 37.76 -19.74
C MET A 363 56.19 36.41 -19.27
N ALA A 364 55.63 35.29 -19.75
CA ALA A 364 56.22 34.50 -20.85
C ALA A 364 55.63 33.08 -20.97
N SER A 365 55.19 32.77 -22.20
CA SER A 365 55.43 31.53 -22.96
C SER A 365 55.24 30.15 -22.30
N SER A 366 54.27 29.38 -22.80
CA SER A 366 54.45 28.09 -23.51
C SER A 366 53.07 27.40 -23.66
N GLN A 367 52.47 27.39 -24.85
CA GLN A 367 52.39 26.22 -25.73
C GLN A 367 52.06 24.89 -25.02
N SER A 368 50.86 24.34 -25.19
CA SER A 368 50.57 23.34 -26.23
C SER A 368 49.26 22.56 -25.99
N LYS A 369 48.46 22.52 -27.07
CA LYS A 369 47.43 21.60 -27.58
C LYS A 369 46.53 20.72 -26.67
N PRO A 370 45.27 20.51 -27.12
CA PRO A 370 44.32 19.51 -26.62
C PRO A 370 44.39 18.21 -27.43
N ASP A 371 44.09 17.07 -26.81
CA ASP A 371 43.63 15.82 -27.45
C ASP A 371 42.70 15.14 -26.43
N SER A 372 41.38 15.05 -26.64
CA SER A 372 40.66 13.99 -27.40
C SER A 372 41.12 12.56 -27.11
N ASN A 373 40.30 11.79 -26.39
CA ASN A 373 39.80 10.44 -26.72
C ASN A 373 39.33 9.69 -25.46
N THR A 374 38.08 9.21 -25.36
CA THR A 374 37.43 8.07 -26.05
C THR A 374 37.57 6.77 -25.24
N ILE A 375 36.43 6.37 -24.64
CA ILE A 375 35.78 5.04 -24.66
C ILE A 375 36.59 3.77 -24.27
N SER A 376 35.89 2.92 -23.50
CA SER A 376 36.08 1.48 -23.23
C SER A 376 36.99 1.07 -22.07
N SER A 377 36.37 0.58 -20.99
CA SER A 377 36.09 -0.86 -20.80
C SER A 377 34.99 -1.08 -19.77
#